data_AF-A0A7V0N095-F1
#
_entry.id   AF-A0A7V0N095-F1
#
_cell.length_a   1.000
_cell.length_b   1.000
_cell.length_c   1.000
_cell.angle_alpha   90.00
_cell.angle_beta   90.00
_cell.angle_gamma   90.00
#
_symmetry.space_group_name_H-M   'P 1'
#
loop_
_entity.id
_entity.type
_entity.pdbx_description
1 polymer ?
#
loop_
_entity_poly.entity_id
_entity_poly.type
_entity_poly.pdbx_seq_one_letter_code
_entity_poly.pdbx_strand_id
1 'polypeptide(L)'
;MYYISPGFFVGVVAGGLFGFAIGFLLATLLKSGEGKEKEREKSRAERIFNQAISQKDRKRKAELLGKILEKYPNTTWADKALEEVIKMKKSEFKE
;
A
#
# COMPACT_ATOMS: atom_id res chain seq x y z
N MET A 1 48.53 12.54 -19.46
CA MET A 1 48.52 11.79 -18.18
C MET A 1 47.75 12.64 -17.17
N TYR A 2 46.47 12.33 -16.91
CA TYR A 2 45.65 13.14 -16.01
C TYR A 2 46.00 12.80 -14.55
N TYR A 3 46.71 13.70 -13.88
CA TYR A 3 46.98 13.60 -12.45
C TYR A 3 45.72 14.01 -11.69
N ILE A 4 44.99 13.03 -11.18
CA ILE A 4 43.87 13.27 -10.28
C ILE A 4 44.47 13.59 -8.90
N SER A 5 44.29 14.83 -8.43
CA SER A 5 44.85 15.30 -7.16
C SER A 5 44.39 14.43 -5.97
N PRO A 6 45.30 14.01 -5.07
CA PRO A 6 44.95 13.17 -3.93
C PRO A 6 43.89 13.78 -2.99
N GLY A 7 43.76 15.12 -2.96
CA GLY A 7 42.70 15.80 -2.21
C GLY A 7 41.28 15.54 -2.73
N PHE A 8 41.13 15.23 -4.02
CA PHE A 8 39.82 14.88 -4.61
C PHE A 8 39.33 13.52 -4.12
N PHE A 9 40.23 12.53 -3.99
CA PHE A 9 39.88 11.21 -3.46
C PHE A 9 39.49 11.26 -1.98
N VAL A 10 40.18 12.05 -1.16
CA VAL A 10 39.85 12.21 0.26
C VAL A 10 38.47 12.86 0.42
N GLY A 11 38.14 13.86 -0.40
CA GLY A 11 36.82 14.50 -0.40
C GLY A 11 35.68 13.56 -0.81
N VAL A 12 35.90 12.70 -1.81
CA VAL A 12 34.91 11.72 -2.27
C VAL A 12 34.70 10.59 -1.26
N VAL A 13 35.77 10.10 -0.63
CA VAL A 13 35.67 9.04 0.40
C VAL A 13 35.02 9.58 1.67
N ALA A 14 35.38 10.78 2.11
CA ALA A 14 34.77 11.42 3.28
C ALA A 14 33.31 11.84 3.02
N GLY A 15 33.02 12.44 1.84
CA GLY A 15 31.67 12.84 1.46
C GLY A 15 30.73 11.67 1.17
N GLY A 16 31.25 10.56 0.63
CA GLY A 16 30.48 9.37 0.29
C GLY A 16 29.89 8.66 1.51
N LEU A 17 30.66 8.55 2.61
CA LEU A 17 30.18 7.92 3.85
C LEU A 17 29.12 8.78 4.56
N PHE A 18 29.31 10.10 4.60
CA PHE A 18 28.32 11.02 5.19
C PHE A 18 27.04 11.12 4.35
N GLY A 19 27.15 11.17 3.02
CA GLY A 19 26.00 11.18 2.13
C GLY A 19 25.17 9.89 2.20
N PHE A 20 25.84 8.73 2.32
CA PHE A 20 25.18 7.44 2.45
C PHE A 20 24.41 7.30 3.76
N ALA A 21 24.97 7.75 4.89
CA ALA A 21 24.30 7.68 6.18
C ALA A 21 23.01 8.51 6.22
N ILE A 22 23.05 9.74 5.70
CA ILE A 22 21.88 10.63 5.63
C ILE A 22 20.84 10.08 4.66
N GLY A 23 21.26 9.61 3.48
CA GLY A 23 20.36 9.00 2.50
C GLY A 23 19.67 7.74 3.02
N PHE A 24 20.42 6.89 3.73
CA PHE A 24 19.88 5.68 4.34
C PHE A 24 18.90 5.98 5.49
N LEU A 25 19.21 6.97 6.34
CA LEU A 25 18.34 7.44 7.41
C LEU A 25 17.04 8.05 6.87
N LEU A 26 17.09 8.89 5.84
CA LEU A 26 15.87 9.43 5.20
C LEU A 26 15.01 8.31 4.59
N ALA A 27 15.64 7.37 3.88
CA ALA A 27 14.93 6.25 3.26
C ALA A 27 14.25 5.34 4.28
N THR A 28 14.89 5.08 5.42
CA THR A 28 14.28 4.29 6.50
C THR A 28 13.19 5.06 7.25
N LEU A 29 13.33 6.37 7.45
CA LEU A 29 12.31 7.20 8.08
C LEU A 29 11.02 7.27 7.23
N LEU A 30 11.17 7.48 5.91
CA LEU A 30 10.06 7.47 4.94
C LEU A 30 9.36 6.10 4.91
N LYS A 31 10.13 5.01 4.88
CA LYS A 31 9.59 3.64 4.84
C LYS A 31 8.91 3.22 6.16
N SER A 32 9.30 3.81 7.30
CA SER A 32 8.72 3.55 8.62
C SER A 32 7.35 4.23 8.82
N GLY A 33 7.10 5.35 8.13
CA GLY A 33 5.79 6.04 8.13
C GLY A 33 4.72 5.27 7.35
N GLU A 34 5.05 4.80 6.14
CA GLU A 34 4.09 4.07 5.28
C GLU A 34 3.63 2.73 5.86
N GLY A 35 4.48 2.02 6.61
CA GLY A 35 4.14 0.70 7.15
C GLY A 35 3.01 0.74 8.19
N LYS A 36 3.02 1.75 9.06
CA LYS A 36 2.01 1.90 10.13
C LYS A 36 0.66 2.39 9.61
N GLU A 37 0.67 3.16 8.53
CA GLU A 37 -0.56 3.67 7.92
C GLU A 37 -1.28 2.57 7.13
N LYS A 38 -0.52 1.80 6.31
CA LYS A 38 -1.05 0.64 5.56
C LYS A 38 -1.62 -0.45 6.46
N GLU A 39 -1.07 -0.63 7.67
CA GLU A 39 -1.59 -1.59 8.65
C GLU A 39 -2.95 -1.16 9.24
N ARG A 40 -3.10 0.12 9.58
CA ARG A 40 -4.39 0.68 10.05
C ARG A 40 -5.45 0.65 8.96
N GLU A 41 -5.07 0.94 7.73
CA GLU A 41 -5.97 0.86 6.57
C GLU A 41 -6.45 -0.57 6.31
N LYS A 42 -5.55 -1.57 6.39
CA LYS A 42 -5.92 -2.98 6.31
C LYS A 42 -6.95 -3.38 7.36
N SER A 43 -6.75 -2.97 8.62
CA SER A 43 -7.68 -3.31 9.71
C SER A 43 -9.06 -2.67 9.53
N ARG A 44 -9.13 -1.47 8.93
CA ARG A 44 -10.42 -0.82 8.60
C ARG A 44 -11.12 -1.48 7.41
N ALA A 45 -10.36 -1.82 6.36
CA ALA A 45 -10.91 -2.49 5.18
C ALA A 45 -11.49 -3.87 5.55
N GLU A 46 -10.80 -4.62 6.42
CA GLU A 46 -11.28 -5.89 6.97
C GLU A 46 -12.63 -5.78 7.69
N ARG A 47 -12.79 -4.77 8.56
CA ARG A 47 -14.05 -4.55 9.30
C ARG A 47 -15.22 -4.28 8.34
N ILE A 48 -14.99 -3.45 7.34
CA ILE A 48 -16.02 -3.11 6.34
C ILE A 48 -16.33 -4.36 5.49
N PHE A 49 -15.33 -5.15 5.13
CA PHE A 49 -15.53 -6.40 4.39
C PHE A 49 -16.37 -7.39 5.18
N ASN A 50 -16.03 -7.64 6.45
CA ASN A 50 -16.80 -8.52 7.33
C ASN A 50 -18.23 -8.02 7.53
N GLN A 51 -18.40 -6.70 7.64
CA GLN A 51 -19.74 -6.10 7.70
C GLN A 51 -20.52 -6.33 6.39
N ALA A 52 -19.87 -6.22 5.22
CA ALA A 52 -20.48 -6.48 3.93
C ALA A 52 -20.93 -7.94 3.77
N ILE A 53 -20.11 -8.90 4.18
CA ILE A 53 -20.44 -10.34 4.10
C ILE A 53 -21.58 -10.71 5.06
N SER A 54 -21.69 -10.04 6.20
CA SER A 54 -22.79 -10.24 7.16
C SER A 54 -24.13 -9.68 6.69
N GLN A 55 -24.15 -8.78 5.69
CA GLN A 55 -25.40 -8.25 5.14
C GLN A 55 -26.12 -9.29 4.29
N LYS A 56 -27.39 -9.57 4.63
CA LYS A 56 -28.31 -10.34 3.78
C LYS A 56 -28.77 -9.60 2.53
N ASP A 57 -28.80 -8.27 2.58
CA ASP A 57 -29.22 -7.42 1.47
C ASP A 57 -28.08 -7.25 0.45
N ARG A 58 -28.30 -7.72 -0.77
CA ARG A 58 -27.30 -7.67 -1.85
C ARG A 58 -26.91 -6.24 -2.23
N LYS A 59 -27.83 -5.27 -2.18
CA LYS A 59 -27.54 -3.87 -2.54
C LYS A 59 -26.61 -3.24 -1.51
N ARG A 60 -26.92 -3.42 -0.22
CA ARG A 60 -26.05 -2.94 0.88
C ARG A 60 -24.70 -3.64 0.88
N LYS A 61 -24.65 -4.94 0.57
CA LYS A 61 -23.39 -5.67 0.44
C LYS A 61 -22.53 -5.08 -0.69
N ALA A 62 -23.10 -4.87 -1.89
CA ALA A 62 -22.38 -4.27 -3.01
C ALA A 62 -21.89 -2.84 -2.71
N GLU A 63 -22.70 -2.03 -2.02
CA GLU A 63 -22.33 -0.67 -1.61
C GLU A 63 -21.12 -0.68 -0.66
N LEU A 64 -21.12 -1.55 0.36
CA LEU A 64 -20.02 -1.69 1.30
C LEU A 64 -18.75 -2.21 0.63
N LEU A 65 -18.87 -3.16 -0.31
CA LEU A 65 -17.73 -3.66 -1.09
C LEU A 65 -17.17 -2.57 -2.02
N GLY A 66 -18.03 -1.78 -2.66
CA GLY A 66 -17.62 -0.63 -3.47
C GLY A 66 -16.85 0.42 -2.65
N LYS A 67 -17.28 0.66 -1.41
CA LYS A 67 -16.58 1.56 -0.47
C LYS A 67 -15.17 1.07 -0.13
N ILE A 68 -14.92 -0.24 -0.14
CA ILE A 68 -13.58 -0.81 0.06
C ILE A 68 -12.71 -0.54 -1.17
N LEU A 69 -13.25 -0.73 -2.37
CA LEU A 69 -12.54 -0.47 -3.63
C LEU A 69 -12.16 1.01 -3.76
N GLU A 70 -13.04 1.92 -3.36
CA GLU A 70 -12.79 3.36 -3.44
C GLU A 70 -11.79 3.84 -2.39
N LYS A 71 -11.92 3.41 -1.14
CA LYS A 71 -11.09 3.92 -0.03
C LYS A 71 -9.80 3.14 0.19
N TYR A 72 -9.75 1.87 -0.20
CA TYR A 72 -8.62 0.98 0.06
C TYR A 72 -8.19 0.19 -1.20
N PRO A 73 -8.00 0.85 -2.36
CA PRO A 73 -7.78 0.17 -3.65
C PRO A 73 -6.54 -0.72 -3.70
N ASN A 74 -5.50 -0.41 -2.90
CA ASN A 74 -4.22 -1.13 -2.89
C ASN A 74 -4.13 -2.15 -1.74
N THR A 75 -5.26 -2.76 -1.37
CA THR A 75 -5.30 -3.76 -0.29
C THR A 75 -5.87 -5.08 -0.79
N THR A 76 -5.44 -6.19 -0.20
CA THR A 76 -5.99 -7.52 -0.49
C THR A 76 -7.51 -7.60 -0.26
N TRP A 77 -8.06 -6.69 0.55
CA TRP A 77 -9.51 -6.57 0.77
C TRP A 77 -10.23 -5.96 -0.42
N ALA A 78 -9.60 -5.09 -1.20
CA ALA A 78 -10.14 -4.61 -2.47
C ALA A 78 -10.24 -5.76 -3.47
N ASP A 79 -9.20 -6.58 -3.62
CA ASP A 79 -9.24 -7.75 -4.51
C ASP A 79 -10.40 -8.69 -4.15
N LYS A 80 -10.51 -9.03 -2.86
CA LYS A 80 -11.61 -9.86 -2.34
C LYS A 80 -12.98 -9.21 -2.54
N ALA A 81 -13.09 -7.90 -2.35
CA ALA A 81 -14.33 -7.17 -2.54
C ALA A 81 -14.77 -7.18 -4.01
N LEU A 82 -13.84 -7.00 -4.94
CA LEU A 82 -14.09 -7.07 -6.37
C LEU A 82 -14.58 -8.46 -6.78
N GLU A 83 -13.89 -9.51 -6.32
CA GLU A 83 -14.25 -10.89 -6.62
C GLU A 83 -15.69 -11.21 -6.17
N GLU A 84 -16.06 -10.74 -4.98
CA GLU A 84 -17.39 -10.97 -4.42
C GLU A 84 -18.48 -10.20 -5.19
N VAL A 85 -18.22 -8.95 -5.60
CA VAL A 85 -19.14 -8.18 -6.47
C VAL A 85 -19.32 -8.88 -7.83
N ILE A 86 -18.24 -9.42 -8.41
CA ILE A 86 -18.31 -10.17 -9.67
C ILE A 86 -19.13 -11.45 -9.50
N LYS A 87 -18.93 -12.21 -8.40
CA LYS A 87 -19.73 -13.41 -8.09
C LYS A 87 -21.22 -13.07 -7.96
N MET A 88 -21.55 -11.95 -7.30
CA MET A 88 -22.93 -11.48 -7.17
C MET A 88 -23.57 -11.10 -8.50
N LYS A 89 -22.82 -10.44 -9.40
CA LYS A 89 -23.29 -10.18 -10.76
C LYS A 89 -23.45 -11.47 -11.56
N LYS A 90 -22.51 -12.40 -11.46
CA LYS A 90 -22.53 -13.64 -12.24
C LYS A 90 -23.69 -14.56 -11.85
N SER A 91 -24.13 -14.53 -10.59
CA SER A 91 -25.34 -15.26 -10.16
C SER A 91 -26.64 -14.60 -10.63
N GLU A 92 -26.64 -13.30 -10.91
CA GLU A 92 -27.80 -12.58 -11.47
C GLU A 92 -28.06 -12.93 -12.95
N PHE A 93 -27.03 -13.31 -13.71
CA PHE A 93 -27.17 -13.73 -15.11
C PHE A 93 -27.55 -15.22 -15.29
N LYS A 94 -27.67 -15.98 -14.19
CA LYS A 94 -27.88 -17.43 -14.23
C LYS A 94 -29.28 -17.85 -13.75
N GLU A 95 -30.09 -16.91 -13.28
CA GLU A 95 -31.55 -17.02 -13.11
C GLU A 95 -32.25 -16.50 -14.38
#